data_AF-F6URQ0-F1
#
_entry.id   AF-F6URQ0-F1
#
_cell.length_a   1.000
_cell.length_b   1.000
_cell.length_c   1.000
_cell.angle_alpha   90.00
_cell.angle_beta   90.00
_cell.angle_gamma   90.00
#
_symmetry.space_group_name_H-M   'P 1'
#
loop_
_entity.id
_entity.type
_entity.pdbx_description
1 polymer ?
#
loop_
_entity_poly.entity_id
_entity_poly.type
_entity_poly.pdbx_seq_one_letter_code
_entity_poly.pdbx_strand_id
1 'polypeptide(L)'
;MLATAMDAADDGETSLKEQIRRLTNENVQLQDRNERLYAKLGELQDKMGKLAGSKTDLSSKLVLSEEEKLKISKELIELQIETNKIREHYEAETFELKNTILTLENRLMSLELQKEKLAGEHEAVKERLQTVEVNRKELADEYIVLKSNYLALSKEHEKEVAKNDELSMELLNLVSQRGQDETYSQSRVLVNEATAELERVKAMVNRLTARNIKPEDVVATEYERQKLERNLLGNQDHIREEIDNIKKIHETQQQRLEERIVAMGKELQEAKRAIRNTQHKMAEQMAVLLTSQSQLQEVEAQNSHLQLQLKELNEEYRSRLNRYIQDLAEYVDGAARAGGKSQADSSRIKAFVDSMLSDMKASHRSREEQLAGAARQYKKRMQNLIRKHESLLIAYRMQREQMMASGNQDTDPGPPEHHFSITDPELQSQAGQELNLLREDKARLETQVRDLKEKKRLGDTGTANQHVEHNGALNEESWAEIRKQLREFTHNTQEELEKERSQLLSRALVAEEQVAELQDYVDKHLARYKQEIMRLRKLLGSEGPRAVSADAPQPFLSRAVRRNSHEM
;
A
#
# COMPACT_ATOMS: atom_id res chain seq x y z
N MET A 1 91.60 52.34 -108.08
CA MET A 1 91.51 51.40 -106.94
C MET A 1 91.03 52.11 -105.66
N LEU A 2 89.96 52.92 -105.74
CA LEU A 2 89.36 53.58 -104.56
C LEU A 2 87.82 53.41 -104.49
N ALA A 3 87.18 52.87 -105.52
CA ALA A 3 85.75 52.55 -105.53
C ALA A 3 85.44 51.15 -104.97
N THR A 4 86.38 50.20 -105.07
CA THR A 4 86.21 48.81 -104.59
C THR A 4 86.47 48.61 -103.10
N ALA A 5 87.08 49.58 -102.41
CA ALA A 5 87.29 49.52 -100.95
C ALA A 5 86.09 50.06 -100.16
N MET A 6 85.22 50.85 -100.80
CA MET A 6 84.02 51.43 -100.18
C MET A 6 82.84 50.46 -100.27
N ASP A 7 82.73 49.69 -101.37
CA ASP A 7 81.75 48.60 -101.55
C ASP A 7 81.99 47.42 -100.58
N ALA A 8 83.25 47.03 -100.35
CA ALA A 8 83.58 45.96 -99.40
C ALA A 8 83.38 46.36 -97.92
N ALA A 9 83.44 47.66 -97.62
CA ALA A 9 83.13 48.21 -96.30
C ALA A 9 81.61 48.26 -96.06
N ASP A 10 80.81 48.60 -97.10
CA ASP A 10 79.35 48.63 -97.04
C ASP A 10 78.74 47.19 -96.98
N ASP A 11 79.33 46.22 -97.67
CA ASP A 11 78.97 44.79 -97.56
C ASP A 11 79.29 44.21 -96.16
N GLY A 12 80.40 44.63 -95.55
CA GLY A 12 80.74 44.28 -94.17
C GLY A 12 79.77 44.91 -93.15
N GLU A 13 79.38 46.17 -93.38
CA GLU A 13 78.46 46.91 -92.53
C GLU A 13 77.01 46.37 -92.63
N THR A 14 76.57 45.96 -93.82
CA THR A 14 75.25 45.33 -94.03
C THR A 14 75.19 43.92 -93.43
N SER A 15 76.24 43.10 -93.56
CA SER A 15 76.33 41.78 -92.93
C SER A 15 76.30 41.88 -91.39
N LEU A 16 77.04 42.83 -90.81
CA LEU A 16 77.01 43.11 -89.37
C LEU A 16 75.63 43.60 -88.91
N LYS A 17 74.99 44.50 -89.67
CA LYS A 17 73.61 44.97 -89.38
C LYS A 17 72.61 43.80 -89.41
N GLU A 18 72.75 42.86 -90.33
CA GLU A 18 71.88 41.70 -90.40
C GLU A 18 72.14 40.71 -89.27
N GLN A 19 73.40 40.48 -88.88
CA GLN A 19 73.76 39.68 -87.73
C GLN A 19 73.24 40.29 -86.41
N ILE A 20 73.33 41.62 -86.26
CA ILE A 20 72.74 42.34 -85.13
C ILE A 20 71.22 42.17 -85.11
N ARG A 21 70.53 42.27 -86.26
CA ARG A 21 69.08 42.02 -86.34
C ARG A 21 68.72 40.58 -85.95
N ARG A 22 69.48 39.58 -86.39
CA ARG A 22 69.27 38.17 -86.00
C ARG A 22 69.45 37.97 -84.51
N LEU A 23 70.55 38.47 -83.93
CA LEU A 23 70.80 38.41 -82.48
C LEU A 23 69.76 39.19 -81.67
N THR A 24 69.23 40.29 -82.20
CA THR A 24 68.15 41.05 -81.57
C THR A 24 66.86 40.25 -81.57
N ASN A 25 66.48 39.65 -82.70
CA ASN A 25 65.30 38.79 -82.80
C ASN A 25 65.43 37.54 -81.92
N GLU A 26 66.62 36.93 -81.84
CA GLU A 26 66.89 35.79 -80.98
C GLU A 26 66.80 36.19 -79.49
N ASN A 27 67.35 37.35 -79.10
CA ASN A 27 67.19 37.88 -77.75
C ASN A 27 65.72 38.12 -77.38
N VAL A 28 64.92 38.68 -78.30
CA VAL A 28 63.47 38.87 -78.08
C VAL A 28 62.78 37.51 -77.90
N GLN A 29 63.10 36.51 -78.73
CA GLN A 29 62.54 35.17 -78.56
C GLN A 29 62.95 34.50 -77.25
N LEU A 30 64.19 34.73 -76.79
CA LEU A 30 64.67 34.23 -75.50
C LEU A 30 64.00 34.96 -74.33
N GLN A 31 63.75 36.26 -74.45
CA GLN A 31 62.97 37.04 -73.49
C GLN A 31 61.53 36.51 -73.39
N ASP A 32 60.83 36.34 -74.52
CA ASP A 32 59.48 35.77 -74.56
C ASP A 32 59.43 34.36 -73.93
N ARG A 33 60.43 33.52 -74.21
CA ARG A 33 60.53 32.18 -73.62
C ARG A 33 60.77 32.26 -72.11
N ASN A 34 61.65 33.15 -71.65
CA ASN A 34 61.91 33.36 -70.23
C ASN A 34 60.66 33.88 -69.52
N GLU A 35 59.94 34.84 -70.09
CA GLU A 35 58.68 35.36 -69.53
C GLU A 35 57.63 34.26 -69.38
N ARG A 36 57.48 33.39 -70.39
CA ARG A 36 56.59 32.21 -70.31
C ARG A 36 57.04 31.22 -69.24
N LEU A 37 58.34 31.03 -69.06
CA LEU A 37 58.88 30.15 -68.01
C LEU A 37 58.63 30.74 -66.62
N TYR A 38 58.81 32.05 -66.42
CA TYR A 38 58.48 32.73 -65.17
C TYR A 38 56.99 32.69 -64.85
N ALA A 39 56.12 32.88 -65.85
CA ALA A 39 54.67 32.74 -65.66
C ALA A 39 54.29 31.32 -65.22
N LYS A 40 54.85 30.29 -65.87
CA LYS A 40 54.64 28.89 -65.48
C LYS A 40 55.19 28.58 -64.09
N LEU A 41 56.35 29.14 -63.73
CA LEU A 41 56.92 28.98 -62.40
C LEU A 41 56.00 29.60 -61.34
N GLY A 42 55.44 30.78 -61.60
CA GLY A 42 54.44 31.42 -60.75
C GLY A 42 53.18 30.56 -60.59
N GLU A 43 52.62 30.03 -61.68
CA GLU A 43 51.46 29.13 -61.61
C GLU A 43 51.74 27.86 -60.81
N LEU A 44 52.94 27.27 -60.95
CA LEU A 44 53.34 26.10 -60.16
C LEU A 44 53.51 26.45 -58.68
N GLN A 45 54.07 27.62 -58.38
CA GLN A 45 54.21 28.10 -57.01
C GLN A 45 52.83 28.36 -56.36
N ASP A 46 51.89 28.96 -57.09
CA ASP A 46 50.51 29.16 -56.64
C ASP A 46 49.78 27.85 -56.41
N LYS A 47 49.92 26.88 -57.33
CA LYS A 47 49.35 25.53 -57.17
C LYS A 47 49.94 24.82 -55.96
N MET A 48 51.26 24.93 -55.74
CA MET A 48 51.93 24.37 -54.58
C MET A 48 51.47 25.03 -53.28
N GLY A 49 51.29 26.35 -53.27
CA GLY A 49 50.74 27.09 -52.13
C GLY A 49 49.31 26.66 -51.79
N LYS A 50 48.44 26.53 -52.81
CA LYS A 50 47.08 26.00 -52.64
C LYS A 50 47.09 24.55 -52.14
N LEU A 51 47.98 23.72 -52.67
CA LEU A 51 48.10 22.32 -52.25
C LEU A 51 48.58 22.22 -50.79
N ALA A 52 49.57 23.04 -50.40
CA ALA A 52 50.03 23.11 -49.02
C ALA A 52 48.92 23.55 -48.06
N GLY A 53 48.16 24.60 -48.41
CA GLY A 53 46.99 25.04 -47.63
C GLY A 53 45.91 23.96 -47.52
N SER A 54 45.58 23.28 -48.62
CA SER A 54 44.60 22.19 -48.58
C SER A 54 45.08 21.00 -47.74
N LYS A 55 46.39 20.71 -47.74
CA LYS A 55 46.99 19.66 -46.90
C LYS A 55 46.91 20.03 -45.42
N THR A 56 47.20 21.28 -45.05
CA THR A 56 47.07 21.74 -43.66
C THR A 56 45.62 21.72 -43.20
N ASP A 57 44.69 22.15 -44.05
CA ASP A 57 43.26 22.15 -43.74
C ASP A 57 42.74 20.73 -43.51
N LEU A 58 43.08 19.79 -44.39
CA LEU A 58 42.71 18.38 -44.23
C LEU A 58 43.32 17.77 -42.97
N SER A 59 44.59 18.07 -42.66
CA SER A 59 45.23 17.61 -41.43
C SER A 59 44.52 18.16 -40.18
N SER A 60 44.12 19.44 -40.19
CA SER A 60 43.40 20.04 -39.06
C SER A 60 42.02 19.41 -38.86
N LYS A 61 41.27 19.15 -39.94
CA LYS A 61 39.97 18.48 -39.88
C LYS A 61 40.09 17.05 -39.38
N LEU A 62 41.15 16.33 -39.75
CA LEU A 62 41.39 14.98 -39.26
C LEU A 62 41.61 14.99 -37.74
N VAL A 63 42.45 15.89 -37.23
CA VAL A 63 42.71 16.03 -35.78
C VAL A 63 41.42 16.34 -35.02
N LEU A 64 40.61 17.30 -35.48
CA LEU A 64 39.32 17.61 -34.85
C LEU A 64 38.38 16.40 -34.85
N SER A 65 38.33 15.64 -35.94
CA SER A 65 37.50 14.43 -36.00
C SER A 65 37.99 13.32 -35.07
N GLU A 66 39.29 13.22 -34.81
CA GLU A 66 39.87 12.28 -33.86
C GLU A 66 39.59 12.72 -32.41
N GLU A 67 39.69 14.01 -32.12
CA GLU A 67 39.33 14.59 -30.82
C GLU A 67 37.84 14.37 -30.50
N GLU A 68 36.95 14.58 -31.47
CA GLU A 68 35.52 14.32 -31.32
C GLU A 68 35.24 12.83 -31.08
N LYS A 69 35.90 11.92 -31.80
CA LYS A 69 35.79 10.47 -31.56
C LYS A 69 36.27 10.09 -30.17
N LEU A 70 37.39 10.65 -29.71
CA LEU A 70 37.90 10.41 -28.36
C LEU A 70 36.91 10.92 -27.31
N LYS A 71 36.33 12.11 -27.52
CA LYS A 71 35.30 12.66 -26.64
C LYS A 71 34.07 11.76 -26.55
N ILE A 72 33.53 11.31 -27.69
CA ILE A 72 32.41 10.36 -27.73
C ILE A 72 32.77 9.04 -27.05
N SER A 73 33.98 8.51 -27.28
CA SER A 73 34.43 7.27 -26.65
C SER A 73 34.55 7.40 -25.13
N LYS A 74 34.99 8.56 -24.64
CA LYS A 74 35.04 8.88 -23.21
C LYS A 74 33.64 8.95 -22.61
N GLU A 75 32.74 9.70 -23.23
CA GLU A 75 31.34 9.81 -22.79
C GLU A 75 30.64 8.44 -22.77
N LEU A 76 30.92 7.58 -23.75
CA LEU A 76 30.40 6.21 -23.79
C LEU A 76 30.90 5.36 -22.60
N ILE A 77 32.19 5.46 -22.26
CA ILE A 77 32.77 4.76 -21.11
C ILE A 77 32.19 5.31 -19.81
N GLU A 78 32.03 6.63 -19.68
CA GLU A 78 31.40 7.26 -18.51
C GLU A 78 29.97 6.77 -18.32
N LEU A 79 29.16 6.74 -19.39
CA LEU A 79 27.81 6.18 -19.37
C LEU A 79 27.80 4.70 -18.99
N GLN A 80 28.76 3.91 -19.47
CA GLN A 80 28.88 2.49 -19.11
C GLN A 80 29.23 2.31 -17.62
N ILE A 81 30.11 3.15 -17.08
CA ILE A 81 30.45 3.17 -15.65
C ILE A 81 29.22 3.56 -14.82
N GLU A 82 28.50 4.62 -15.21
CA GLU A 82 27.29 5.04 -14.52
C GLU A 82 26.21 3.96 -14.55
N THR A 83 26.01 3.32 -15.71
CA THR A 83 25.09 2.19 -15.85
C THR A 83 25.47 1.03 -14.92
N ASN A 84 26.76 0.71 -14.82
CA ASN A 84 27.22 -0.34 -13.91
C ASN A 84 27.06 0.05 -12.45
N LYS A 85 27.35 1.29 -12.05
CA LYS A 85 27.10 1.78 -10.68
C LYS A 85 25.63 1.68 -10.30
N ILE A 86 24.74 2.10 -11.21
CA ILE A 86 23.29 2.01 -11.00
C ILE A 86 22.88 0.53 -10.84
N ARG A 87 23.42 -0.37 -11.67
CA ARG A 87 23.16 -1.82 -11.56
C ARG A 87 23.63 -2.39 -10.22
N GLU A 88 24.84 -2.04 -9.78
CA GLU A 88 25.38 -2.47 -8.48
C GLU A 88 24.51 -1.98 -7.32
N HIS A 89 24.03 -0.73 -7.38
CA HIS A 89 23.08 -0.20 -6.40
C HIS A 89 21.77 -0.99 -6.37
N TYR A 90 21.20 -1.30 -7.53
CA TYR A 90 19.99 -2.14 -7.60
C TYR A 90 20.24 -3.55 -7.06
N GLU A 91 21.38 -4.16 -7.38
CA GLU A 91 21.75 -5.49 -6.86
C GLU A 91 21.91 -5.46 -5.32
N ALA A 92 22.53 -4.42 -4.76
CA ALA A 92 22.65 -4.24 -3.33
C ALA A 92 21.28 -4.05 -2.65
N GLU A 93 20.43 -3.16 -3.16
CA GLU A 93 19.08 -2.93 -2.64
C GLU A 93 18.22 -4.20 -2.72
N THR A 94 18.30 -4.95 -3.83
CA THR A 94 17.56 -6.22 -3.95
C THR A 94 18.04 -7.27 -2.95
N PHE A 95 19.34 -7.29 -2.62
CA PHE A 95 19.86 -8.18 -1.59
C PHE A 95 19.37 -7.78 -0.19
N GLU A 96 19.40 -6.49 0.13
CA GLU A 96 18.87 -5.97 1.39
C GLU A 96 17.37 -6.26 1.54
N LEU A 97 16.59 -6.00 0.48
CA LEU A 97 15.16 -6.28 0.46
C LEU A 97 14.89 -7.78 0.65
N LYS A 98 15.61 -8.67 -0.06
CA LYS A 98 15.49 -10.12 0.15
C LYS A 98 15.79 -10.52 1.59
N ASN A 99 16.80 -9.92 2.22
CA ASN A 99 17.11 -10.18 3.63
C ASN A 99 15.96 -9.72 4.54
N THR A 100 15.42 -8.52 4.31
CA THR A 100 14.25 -8.04 5.09
C THR A 100 13.03 -8.93 4.91
N ILE A 101 12.74 -9.39 3.69
CA ILE A 101 11.65 -10.33 3.42
C ILE A 101 11.84 -11.62 4.21
N LEU A 102 13.03 -12.23 4.17
CA LEU A 102 13.33 -13.43 4.95
C LEU A 102 13.14 -13.21 6.46
N THR A 103 13.54 -12.05 7.00
CA THR A 103 13.31 -11.75 8.42
C THR A 103 11.82 -11.60 8.74
N LEU A 104 11.04 -11.00 7.85
CA LEU A 104 9.60 -10.83 8.01
C LEU A 104 8.86 -12.16 7.87
N GLU A 105 9.25 -13.03 6.94
CA GLU A 105 8.72 -14.39 6.78
C GLU A 105 8.96 -15.22 8.04
N ASN A 106 10.18 -15.19 8.59
CA ASN A 106 10.50 -15.86 9.85
C ASN A 106 9.64 -15.32 11.01
N ARG A 107 9.42 -13.99 11.06
CA ARG A 107 8.56 -13.38 12.07
C ARG A 107 7.10 -13.80 11.90
N LEU A 108 6.60 -13.82 10.67
CA LEU A 108 5.24 -14.23 10.34
C LEU A 108 5.00 -15.68 10.74
N MET A 109 5.92 -16.58 10.39
CA MET A 109 5.87 -18.00 10.80
C MET A 109 5.84 -18.15 12.33
N SER A 110 6.64 -17.34 13.06
CA SER A 110 6.61 -17.35 14.52
C SER A 110 5.26 -16.90 15.11
N LEU A 111 4.60 -15.93 14.46
CA LEU A 111 3.29 -15.42 14.87
C LEU A 111 2.17 -16.40 14.52
N GLU A 112 2.25 -17.07 13.38
CA GLU A 112 1.31 -18.13 13.01
C GLU A 112 1.35 -19.29 14.00
N LEU A 113 2.54 -19.73 14.40
CA LEU A 113 2.70 -20.76 15.42
C LEU A 113 2.13 -20.32 16.78
N GLN A 114 2.30 -19.04 17.15
CA GLN A 114 1.70 -18.50 18.37
C GLN A 114 0.17 -18.44 18.29
N LYS A 115 -0.38 -18.06 17.14
CA LYS A 115 -1.82 -18.03 16.88
C LYS A 115 -2.42 -19.43 16.99
N GLU A 116 -1.78 -20.45 16.42
CA GLU A 116 -2.25 -21.84 16.49
C GLU A 116 -2.25 -22.34 17.95
N LYS A 117 -1.19 -22.05 18.71
CA LYS A 117 -1.13 -22.37 20.14
C LYS A 117 -2.27 -21.73 20.92
N LEU A 118 -2.49 -20.43 20.75
CA LEU A 118 -3.58 -19.70 21.43
C LEU A 118 -4.96 -20.22 21.00
N ALA A 119 -5.13 -20.61 19.74
CA ALA A 119 -6.37 -21.22 19.27
C ALA A 119 -6.62 -22.57 19.94
N GLY A 120 -5.59 -23.40 20.10
CA GLY A 120 -5.68 -24.66 20.84
C GLY A 120 -6.01 -24.45 22.32
N GLU A 121 -5.38 -23.48 22.98
CA GLU A 121 -5.67 -23.13 24.38
C GLU A 121 -7.12 -22.62 24.54
N HIS A 122 -7.58 -21.78 23.61
CA HIS A 122 -8.95 -21.28 23.61
C HIS A 122 -9.96 -22.42 23.49
N GLU A 123 -9.75 -23.35 22.56
CA GLU A 123 -10.67 -24.48 22.37
C GLU A 123 -10.68 -25.40 23.61
N ALA A 124 -9.51 -25.65 24.22
CA ALA A 124 -9.44 -26.42 25.46
C ALA A 124 -10.16 -25.74 26.64
N VAL A 125 -10.07 -24.41 26.77
CA VAL A 125 -10.81 -23.65 27.79
C VAL A 125 -12.31 -23.68 27.53
N LYS A 126 -12.72 -23.57 26.26
CA LYS A 126 -14.11 -23.64 25.84
C LYS A 126 -14.73 -25.01 26.10
N GLU A 127 -14.02 -26.10 25.83
CA GLU A 127 -14.46 -27.45 26.20
C GLU A 127 -14.62 -27.59 27.71
N ARG A 128 -13.65 -27.13 28.51
CA ARG A 128 -13.77 -27.13 29.98
C ARG A 128 -14.98 -26.33 30.45
N LEU A 129 -15.23 -25.16 29.88
CA LEU A 129 -16.40 -24.35 30.21
C LEU A 129 -17.70 -25.12 29.92
N GLN A 130 -17.81 -25.75 28.75
CA GLN A 130 -18.97 -26.57 28.40
C GLN A 130 -19.18 -27.72 29.40
N THR A 131 -18.12 -28.42 29.82
CA THR A 131 -18.26 -29.48 30.83
C THR A 131 -18.76 -28.95 32.18
N VAL A 132 -18.27 -27.79 32.63
CA VAL A 132 -18.74 -27.16 33.87
C VAL A 132 -20.19 -26.68 33.76
N GLU A 133 -20.59 -26.16 32.60
CA GLU A 133 -21.98 -25.77 32.34
C GLU A 133 -22.94 -26.95 32.37
N VAL A 134 -22.54 -28.10 31.81
CA VAL A 134 -23.32 -29.34 31.88
C VAL A 134 -23.43 -29.81 33.33
N ASN A 135 -22.32 -29.90 34.06
CA ASN A 135 -22.33 -30.30 35.48
C ASN A 135 -23.22 -29.38 36.33
N ARG A 136 -23.21 -28.07 36.05
CA ARG A 136 -24.07 -27.09 36.75
C ARG A 136 -25.55 -27.35 36.48
N LYS A 137 -25.91 -27.73 35.25
CA LYS A 137 -27.30 -28.08 34.89
C LYS A 137 -27.73 -29.36 35.59
N GLU A 138 -26.90 -30.40 35.55
CA GLU A 138 -27.16 -31.67 36.24
C GLU A 138 -27.36 -31.45 37.75
N LEU A 139 -26.49 -30.68 38.40
CA LEU A 139 -26.62 -30.36 39.82
C LEU A 139 -27.91 -29.56 40.14
N ALA A 140 -28.33 -28.67 39.23
CA ALA A 140 -29.58 -27.95 39.39
C ALA A 140 -30.80 -28.89 39.28
N ASP A 141 -30.76 -29.85 38.36
CA ASP A 141 -31.81 -30.87 38.19
C ASP A 141 -31.86 -31.79 39.42
N GLU A 142 -30.71 -32.25 39.93
CA GLU A 142 -30.61 -33.01 41.18
C GLU A 142 -31.19 -32.24 42.37
N TYR A 143 -30.89 -30.94 42.47
CA TYR A 143 -31.44 -30.09 43.53
C TYR A 143 -32.97 -29.97 43.45
N ILE A 144 -33.53 -29.87 42.24
CA ILE A 144 -34.99 -29.82 42.03
C ILE A 144 -35.63 -31.14 42.50
N VAL A 145 -35.05 -32.29 42.12
CA VAL A 145 -35.52 -33.61 42.56
C VAL A 145 -35.43 -33.75 44.07
N LEU A 146 -34.31 -33.34 44.67
CA LEU A 146 -34.12 -33.41 46.11
C LEU A 146 -35.13 -32.53 46.85
N LYS A 147 -35.36 -31.30 46.37
CA LYS A 147 -36.37 -30.39 46.93
C LYS A 147 -37.77 -30.97 46.85
N SER A 148 -38.13 -31.63 45.75
CA SER A 148 -39.45 -32.27 45.61
C SER A 148 -39.62 -33.44 46.59
N ASN A 149 -38.57 -34.24 46.79
CA ASN A 149 -38.55 -35.33 47.78
C ASN A 149 -38.71 -34.80 49.21
N TYR A 150 -37.97 -33.75 49.60
CA TYR A 150 -38.13 -33.14 50.92
C TYR A 150 -39.54 -32.58 51.15
N LEU A 151 -40.15 -31.97 50.12
CA LEU A 151 -41.53 -31.49 50.18
C LEU A 151 -42.53 -32.63 50.35
N ALA A 152 -42.31 -33.77 49.67
CA ALA A 152 -43.16 -34.95 49.81
C ALA A 152 -43.04 -35.54 51.23
N LEU A 153 -41.82 -35.69 51.75
CA LEU A 153 -41.57 -36.20 53.09
C LEU A 153 -42.16 -35.28 54.17
N SER A 154 -42.05 -33.96 53.99
CA SER A 154 -42.66 -32.99 54.91
C SER A 154 -44.18 -33.14 54.96
N LYS A 155 -44.84 -33.34 53.81
CA LYS A 155 -46.28 -33.62 53.75
C LYS A 155 -46.66 -34.95 54.40
N GLU A 156 -45.84 -35.99 54.26
CA GLU A 156 -46.08 -37.26 54.96
C GLU A 156 -45.93 -37.12 56.47
N HIS A 157 -44.91 -36.38 56.90
CA HIS A 157 -44.71 -36.07 58.31
C HIS A 157 -45.91 -35.29 58.89
N GLU A 158 -46.39 -34.25 58.21
CA GLU A 158 -47.60 -33.52 58.59
C GLU A 158 -48.83 -34.42 58.72
N LYS A 159 -48.99 -35.39 57.80
CA LYS A 159 -50.09 -36.38 57.89
C LYS A 159 -49.96 -37.29 59.10
N GLU A 160 -48.77 -37.78 59.41
CA GLU A 160 -48.54 -38.61 60.60
C GLU A 160 -48.73 -37.82 61.90
N VAL A 161 -48.33 -36.54 61.93
CA VAL A 161 -48.63 -35.64 63.05
C VAL A 161 -50.14 -35.50 63.23
N ALA A 162 -50.89 -35.24 62.15
CA ALA A 162 -52.34 -35.13 62.21
C ALA A 162 -53.01 -36.43 62.71
N LYS A 163 -52.57 -37.60 62.25
CA LYS A 163 -53.05 -38.90 62.76
C LYS A 163 -52.72 -39.10 64.23
N ASN A 164 -51.52 -38.72 64.66
CA ASN A 164 -51.14 -38.83 66.07
C ASN A 164 -51.95 -37.90 66.96
N ASP A 165 -52.29 -36.71 66.47
CA ASP A 165 -53.20 -35.78 67.13
C ASP A 165 -54.62 -36.37 67.22
N GLU A 166 -55.13 -36.99 66.15
CA GLU A 166 -56.40 -37.73 66.15
C GLU A 166 -56.39 -38.87 67.17
N LEU A 167 -55.35 -39.71 67.17
CA LEU A 167 -55.20 -40.82 68.13
C LEU A 167 -55.10 -40.31 69.56
N SER A 168 -54.39 -39.19 69.78
CA SER A 168 -54.29 -38.52 71.07
C SER A 168 -55.66 -38.02 71.53
N MET A 169 -56.49 -37.47 70.63
CA MET A 169 -57.88 -37.10 70.92
C MET A 169 -58.75 -38.33 71.23
N GLU A 170 -58.58 -39.43 70.51
CA GLU A 170 -59.29 -40.69 70.78
C GLU A 170 -58.93 -41.28 72.14
N LEU A 171 -57.65 -41.25 72.53
CA LEU A 171 -57.21 -41.65 73.86
C LEU A 171 -57.81 -40.75 74.95
N LEU A 172 -57.88 -39.44 74.71
CA LEU A 172 -58.53 -38.48 75.60
C LEU A 172 -60.04 -38.78 75.73
N ASN A 173 -60.69 -39.16 74.63
CA ASN A 173 -62.09 -39.59 74.61
C ASN A 173 -62.30 -40.94 75.31
N LEU A 174 -61.39 -41.90 75.17
CA LEU A 174 -61.42 -43.18 75.89
C LEU A 174 -61.17 -43.02 77.39
N VAL A 175 -60.31 -42.10 77.81
CA VAL A 175 -60.18 -41.69 79.21
C VAL A 175 -61.47 -41.06 79.71
N SER A 176 -62.12 -40.24 78.90
CA SER A 176 -63.42 -39.66 79.21
C SER A 176 -64.56 -40.70 79.26
N GLN A 177 -64.50 -41.76 78.44
CA GLN A 177 -65.43 -42.90 78.47
C GLN A 177 -65.13 -43.90 79.60
N ARG A 178 -63.86 -44.13 79.98
CA ARG A 178 -63.48 -44.85 81.22
C ARG A 178 -63.91 -44.11 82.47
N GLY A 179 -64.16 -42.80 82.39
CA GLY A 179 -64.84 -42.02 83.43
C GLY A 179 -66.32 -42.35 83.60
N GLN A 180 -66.91 -43.22 82.76
CA GLN A 180 -68.35 -43.55 82.80
C GLN A 180 -68.70 -44.96 83.28
N ASP A 181 -67.75 -45.82 83.64
CA ASP A 181 -68.07 -47.03 84.42
C ASP A 181 -66.90 -47.44 85.33
N GLU A 182 -67.23 -47.75 86.59
CA GLU A 182 -66.38 -48.00 87.78
C GLU A 182 -65.98 -46.80 88.67
N THR A 183 -66.45 -45.57 88.42
CA THR A 183 -66.38 -44.49 89.43
C THR A 183 -67.74 -44.20 90.11
N TYR A 184 -68.83 -44.82 89.65
CA TYR A 184 -70.17 -44.61 90.22
C TYR A 184 -70.41 -45.30 91.58
N SER A 185 -69.58 -46.27 91.97
CA SER A 185 -69.68 -46.94 93.28
C SER A 185 -68.75 -46.35 94.35
N GLN A 186 -67.60 -45.80 93.96
CA GLN A 186 -66.67 -45.15 94.90
C GLN A 186 -66.98 -43.67 95.11
N SER A 187 -67.48 -42.95 94.10
CA SER A 187 -67.95 -41.57 94.29
C SER A 187 -69.20 -41.48 95.14
N ARG A 188 -70.06 -42.50 95.24
CA ARG A 188 -71.28 -42.40 96.08
C ARG A 188 -70.99 -42.50 97.58
N VAL A 189 -69.92 -43.20 97.96
CA VAL A 189 -69.43 -43.26 99.36
C VAL A 189 -68.67 -41.98 99.69
N LEU A 190 -67.82 -41.50 98.78
CA LEU A 190 -67.12 -40.23 98.94
C LEU A 190 -68.06 -39.02 98.86
N VAL A 191 -69.16 -39.05 98.11
CA VAL A 191 -70.16 -37.97 98.05
C VAL A 191 -71.06 -37.98 99.28
N ASN A 192 -71.34 -39.14 99.90
CA ASN A 192 -72.07 -39.19 101.18
C ASN A 192 -71.20 -38.74 102.37
N GLU A 193 -69.89 -39.03 102.33
CA GLU A 193 -68.93 -38.52 103.30
C GLU A 193 -68.60 -37.04 103.04
N ALA A 194 -68.48 -36.63 101.78
CA ALA A 194 -68.30 -35.24 101.38
C ALA A 194 -69.55 -34.39 101.62
N THR A 195 -70.77 -34.93 101.60
CA THR A 195 -72.02 -34.19 101.96
C THR A 195 -72.18 -34.05 103.46
N ALA A 196 -71.75 -35.03 104.26
CA ALA A 196 -71.63 -34.91 105.71
C ALA A 196 -70.50 -33.92 106.11
N GLU A 197 -69.38 -33.93 105.39
CA GLU A 197 -68.35 -32.88 105.48
C GLU A 197 -68.87 -31.54 104.95
N LEU A 198 -69.71 -31.49 103.91
CA LEU A 198 -70.31 -30.23 103.41
C LEU A 198 -71.34 -29.65 104.37
N GLU A 199 -72.04 -30.46 105.16
CA GLU A 199 -72.90 -29.97 106.25
C GLU A 199 -72.07 -29.46 107.44
N ARG A 200 -70.96 -30.12 107.78
CA ARG A 200 -69.99 -29.63 108.78
C ARG A 200 -69.27 -28.36 108.32
N VAL A 201 -68.88 -28.31 107.05
CA VAL A 201 -68.25 -27.15 106.40
C VAL A 201 -69.29 -26.07 106.14
N LYS A 202 -70.56 -26.34 105.82
CA LYS A 202 -71.62 -25.31 105.80
C LYS A 202 -71.89 -24.76 107.21
N ALA A 203 -71.82 -25.58 108.25
CA ALA A 203 -71.90 -25.11 109.64
C ALA A 203 -70.65 -24.31 110.07
N MET A 204 -69.47 -24.60 109.51
CA MET A 204 -68.23 -23.85 109.74
C MET A 204 -68.14 -22.58 108.87
N VAL A 205 -68.62 -22.62 107.64
CA VAL A 205 -68.68 -21.52 106.68
C VAL A 205 -69.80 -20.56 107.06
N ASN A 206 -70.90 -20.98 107.68
CA ASN A 206 -71.87 -20.07 108.30
C ASN A 206 -71.31 -19.39 109.57
N ARG A 207 -70.25 -19.96 110.18
CA ARG A 207 -69.47 -19.30 111.26
C ARG A 207 -68.34 -18.40 110.71
N LEU A 208 -67.84 -18.67 109.50
CA LEU A 208 -66.72 -17.94 108.87
C LEU A 208 -67.17 -16.86 107.85
N THR A 209 -68.38 -16.95 107.30
CA THR A 209 -69.02 -15.92 106.44
C THR A 209 -69.37 -14.64 107.18
N ALA A 210 -69.23 -14.62 108.52
CA ALA A 210 -69.27 -13.40 109.32
C ALA A 210 -67.93 -12.61 109.32
N ARG A 211 -66.91 -13.04 108.55
CA ARG A 211 -65.67 -12.28 108.36
C ARG A 211 -65.25 -12.22 106.89
N ASN A 212 -65.39 -11.03 106.30
CA ASN A 212 -65.03 -10.65 104.93
C ASN A 212 -63.65 -11.17 104.47
N ILE A 213 -63.60 -11.77 103.28
CA ILE A 213 -62.37 -12.16 102.56
C ILE A 213 -62.00 -11.06 101.55
N LYS A 214 -60.69 -10.75 101.42
CA LYS A 214 -60.10 -9.91 100.36
C LYS A 214 -59.41 -10.78 99.29
N PRO A 215 -59.31 -10.34 98.02
CA PRO A 215 -58.78 -11.14 96.92
C PRO A 215 -57.30 -10.85 96.70
N GLU A 216 -56.40 -11.83 96.85
CA GLU A 216 -54.99 -11.59 96.51
C GLU A 216 -54.19 -12.74 95.88
N ASP A 217 -54.71 -13.97 95.72
CA ASP A 217 -53.89 -15.06 95.16
C ASP A 217 -54.42 -15.65 93.85
N VAL A 218 -54.62 -14.78 92.85
CA VAL A 218 -54.58 -15.13 91.42
C VAL A 218 -53.11 -15.08 90.99
N VAL A 219 -52.31 -16.07 91.41
CA VAL A 219 -50.92 -16.21 90.94
C VAL A 219 -50.88 -17.38 89.97
N ALA A 220 -50.89 -17.06 88.68
CA ALA A 220 -50.57 -18.02 87.62
C ALA A 220 -49.11 -18.49 87.77
N THR A 221 -48.89 -19.79 87.62
CA THR A 221 -47.62 -20.49 87.80
C THR A 221 -46.50 -19.93 86.91
N GLU A 222 -45.34 -19.61 87.50
CA GLU A 222 -44.17 -19.01 86.82
C GLU A 222 -43.73 -19.73 85.53
N TYR A 223 -43.98 -21.03 85.45
CA TYR A 223 -43.70 -21.87 84.29
C TYR A 223 -44.49 -21.47 83.03
N GLU A 224 -45.76 -21.10 83.18
CA GLU A 224 -46.61 -20.66 82.06
C GLU A 224 -46.17 -19.30 81.54
N ARG A 225 -45.74 -18.43 82.47
CA ARG A 225 -45.20 -17.11 82.15
C ARG A 225 -43.89 -17.23 81.37
N GLN A 226 -43.01 -18.15 81.75
CA GLN A 226 -41.72 -18.40 81.08
C GLN A 226 -41.88 -19.07 79.69
N LYS A 227 -42.90 -19.91 79.51
CA LYS A 227 -43.25 -20.49 78.20
C LYS A 227 -43.84 -19.44 77.26
N LEU A 228 -44.68 -18.55 77.78
CA LEU A 228 -45.22 -17.43 77.03
C LEU A 228 -44.10 -16.43 76.66
N GLU A 229 -43.18 -16.13 77.59
CA GLU A 229 -42.00 -15.30 77.35
C GLU A 229 -41.11 -15.86 76.25
N ARG A 230 -40.80 -17.16 76.26
CA ARG A 230 -40.00 -17.80 75.19
C ARG A 230 -40.64 -17.66 73.81
N ASN A 231 -41.97 -17.76 73.73
CA ASN A 231 -42.69 -17.66 72.46
C ASN A 231 -42.90 -16.20 72.01
N LEU A 232 -43.03 -15.25 72.93
CA LEU A 232 -43.14 -13.82 72.61
C LEU A 232 -41.78 -13.18 72.29
N LEU A 233 -40.72 -13.54 73.02
CA LEU A 233 -39.35 -13.05 72.80
C LEU A 233 -38.66 -13.75 71.63
N GLY A 234 -38.93 -15.05 71.40
CA GLY A 234 -38.37 -15.79 70.26
C GLY A 234 -38.75 -15.22 68.90
N ASN A 235 -39.90 -14.55 68.79
CA ASN A 235 -40.34 -13.88 67.57
C ASN A 235 -39.76 -12.46 67.42
N GLN A 236 -39.26 -11.85 68.50
CA GLN A 236 -38.67 -10.51 68.48
C GLN A 236 -37.34 -10.50 67.73
N ASP A 237 -36.53 -11.55 67.89
CA ASP A 237 -35.27 -11.71 67.17
C ASP A 237 -35.52 -11.94 65.68
N HIS A 238 -36.53 -12.72 65.32
CA HIS A 238 -36.92 -12.93 63.93
C HIS A 238 -37.36 -11.64 63.24
N ILE A 239 -38.24 -10.84 63.88
CA ILE A 239 -38.65 -9.53 63.35
C ILE A 239 -37.44 -8.59 63.22
N ARG A 240 -36.49 -8.65 64.15
CA ARG A 240 -35.26 -7.85 64.10
C ARG A 240 -34.37 -8.23 62.92
N GLU A 241 -34.21 -9.53 62.67
CA GLU A 241 -33.49 -10.04 61.50
C GLU A 241 -34.16 -9.64 60.19
N GLU A 242 -35.50 -9.70 60.11
CA GLU A 242 -36.25 -9.24 58.95
C GLU A 242 -36.07 -7.73 58.70
N ILE A 243 -36.14 -6.91 59.74
CA ILE A 243 -35.89 -5.46 59.64
C ILE A 243 -34.46 -5.18 59.16
N ASP A 244 -33.47 -5.90 59.67
CA ASP A 244 -32.08 -5.71 59.26
C ASP A 244 -31.83 -6.24 57.83
N ASN A 245 -32.53 -7.29 57.41
CA ASN A 245 -32.53 -7.74 56.01
C ASN A 245 -33.15 -6.68 55.09
N ILE A 246 -34.27 -6.07 55.47
CA ILE A 246 -34.91 -4.98 54.72
C ILE A 246 -33.98 -3.77 54.62
N LYS A 247 -33.29 -3.37 55.70
CA LYS A 247 -32.30 -2.28 55.68
C LYS A 247 -31.14 -2.58 54.73
N LYS A 248 -30.56 -3.79 54.78
CA LYS A 248 -29.49 -4.20 53.86
C LYS A 248 -29.95 -4.16 52.40
N ILE A 249 -31.18 -4.60 52.12
CA ILE A 249 -31.76 -4.51 50.77
C ILE A 249 -31.89 -3.04 50.33
N HIS A 250 -32.38 -2.15 51.19
CA HIS A 250 -32.45 -0.73 50.85
C HIS A 250 -31.09 -0.06 50.70
N GLU A 251 -30.11 -0.38 51.54
CA GLU A 251 -28.73 0.12 51.44
C GLU A 251 -28.09 -0.33 50.13
N THR A 252 -28.23 -1.60 49.75
CA THR A 252 -27.72 -2.10 48.46
C THR A 252 -28.45 -1.49 47.27
N GLN A 253 -29.75 -1.24 47.37
CA GLN A 253 -30.50 -0.49 46.35
C GLN A 253 -30.00 0.95 46.23
N GLN A 254 -29.73 1.62 47.35
CA GLN A 254 -29.23 3.00 47.37
C GLN A 254 -27.81 3.09 46.81
N GLN A 255 -26.92 2.17 47.18
CA GLN A 255 -25.58 2.07 46.59
C GLN A 255 -25.64 1.84 45.08
N ARG A 256 -26.53 0.96 44.59
CA ARG A 256 -26.73 0.76 43.14
C ARG A 256 -27.20 2.03 42.43
N LEU A 257 -28.06 2.83 43.05
CA LEU A 257 -28.51 4.11 42.49
C LEU A 257 -27.38 5.14 42.49
N GLU A 258 -26.59 5.23 43.56
CA GLU A 258 -25.42 6.12 43.64
C GLU A 258 -24.36 5.74 42.59
N GLU A 259 -24.05 4.46 42.46
CA GLU A 259 -23.17 3.93 41.41
C GLU A 259 -23.69 4.28 40.01
N ARG A 260 -25.01 4.15 39.78
CA ARG A 260 -25.61 4.52 38.50
C ARG A 260 -25.51 6.01 38.22
N ILE A 261 -25.71 6.87 39.21
CA ILE A 261 -25.55 8.33 39.08
C ILE A 261 -24.09 8.67 38.75
N VAL A 262 -23.12 8.04 39.43
CA VAL A 262 -21.69 8.24 39.15
C VAL A 262 -21.33 7.77 37.74
N ALA A 263 -21.84 6.62 37.31
CA ALA A 263 -21.64 6.10 35.95
C ALA A 263 -22.19 7.07 34.90
N MET A 264 -23.45 7.51 35.04
CA MET A 264 -24.06 8.50 34.14
C MET A 264 -23.29 9.84 34.16
N GLY A 265 -22.74 10.25 35.31
CA GLY A 265 -21.90 11.45 35.43
C GLY A 265 -20.59 11.34 34.64
N LYS A 266 -19.95 10.16 34.66
CA LYS A 266 -18.74 9.88 33.85
C LYS A 266 -19.06 9.85 32.36
N GLU A 267 -20.14 9.15 31.95
CA GLU A 267 -20.61 9.11 30.57
C GLU A 267 -20.92 10.53 30.04
N LEU A 268 -21.59 11.37 30.82
CA LEU A 268 -21.85 12.77 30.47
C LEU A 268 -20.55 13.57 30.28
N GLN A 269 -19.56 13.36 31.15
CA GLN A 269 -18.27 14.05 31.06
C GLN A 269 -17.48 13.60 29.82
N GLU A 270 -17.49 12.31 29.50
CA GLU A 270 -16.89 11.74 28.30
C GLU A 270 -17.56 12.25 27.04
N ALA A 271 -18.90 12.28 27.00
CA ALA A 271 -19.66 12.87 25.90
C ALA A 271 -19.31 14.36 25.70
N LYS A 272 -19.21 15.14 26.78
CA LYS A 272 -18.76 16.54 26.71
C LYS A 272 -17.33 16.69 26.18
N ARG A 273 -16.41 15.80 26.57
CA ARG A 273 -15.04 15.78 26.03
C ARG A 273 -15.03 15.42 24.54
N ALA A 274 -15.81 14.43 24.13
CA ALA A 274 -15.96 14.05 22.73
C ALA A 274 -16.47 15.22 21.87
N ILE A 275 -17.49 15.95 22.35
CA ILE A 275 -18.02 17.15 21.67
C ILE A 275 -16.95 18.24 21.53
N ARG A 276 -16.15 18.51 22.56
CA ARG A 276 -15.06 19.49 22.44
C ARG A 276 -13.99 19.04 21.45
N ASN A 277 -13.66 17.76 21.44
CA ASN A 277 -12.69 17.20 20.50
C ASN A 277 -13.19 17.28 19.05
N THR A 278 -14.48 17.02 18.79
CA THR A 278 -15.07 17.19 17.45
C THR A 278 -15.10 18.65 17.04
N GLN A 279 -15.45 19.57 17.95
CA GLN A 279 -15.36 21.01 17.69
C GLN A 279 -13.94 21.46 17.35
N HIS A 280 -12.93 20.97 18.07
CA HIS A 280 -11.52 21.30 17.78
C HIS A 280 -11.09 20.80 16.40
N LYS A 281 -11.41 19.55 16.06
CA LYS A 281 -11.15 18.98 14.73
C LYS A 281 -11.86 19.77 13.62
N MET A 282 -13.11 20.18 13.84
CA MET A 282 -13.81 21.05 12.88
C MET A 282 -13.09 22.38 12.69
N ALA A 283 -12.62 23.01 13.77
CA ALA A 283 -11.87 24.26 13.68
C ALA A 283 -10.53 24.09 12.94
N GLU A 284 -9.80 22.99 13.17
CA GLU A 284 -8.58 22.64 12.43
C GLU A 284 -8.88 22.47 10.92
N GLN A 285 -9.94 21.73 10.58
CA GLN A 285 -10.37 21.55 9.19
C GLN A 285 -10.78 22.86 8.53
N MET A 286 -11.50 23.73 9.24
CA MET A 286 -11.85 25.07 8.76
C MET A 286 -10.60 25.92 8.50
N ALA A 287 -9.60 25.87 9.38
CA ALA A 287 -8.33 26.59 9.19
C ALA A 287 -7.58 26.09 7.95
N VAL A 288 -7.48 24.77 7.76
CA VAL A 288 -6.85 24.18 6.56
C VAL A 288 -7.61 24.60 5.30
N LEU A 289 -8.94 24.56 5.32
CA LEU A 289 -9.77 24.98 4.18
C LEU A 289 -9.54 26.46 3.83
N LEU A 290 -9.52 27.34 4.83
CA LEU A 290 -9.19 28.77 4.64
C LEU A 290 -7.81 28.98 4.02
N THR A 291 -6.78 28.27 4.50
CA THR A 291 -5.42 28.36 3.91
C THR A 291 -5.39 27.86 2.47
N SER A 292 -6.13 26.79 2.16
CA SER A 292 -6.22 26.27 0.79
C SER A 292 -6.96 27.23 -0.15
N GLN A 293 -8.00 27.92 0.35
CA GLN A 293 -8.74 28.93 -0.40
C GLN A 293 -7.88 30.16 -0.68
N SER A 294 -7.08 30.62 0.29
CA SER A 294 -6.10 31.70 0.10
C SER A 294 -5.07 31.33 -0.97
N GLN A 295 -4.54 30.11 -0.92
CA GLN A 295 -3.58 29.63 -1.94
C GLN A 295 -4.20 29.57 -3.34
N LEU A 296 -5.48 29.19 -3.45
CA LEU A 296 -6.19 29.17 -4.72
C LEU A 296 -6.33 30.60 -5.28
N GLN A 297 -6.72 31.57 -4.45
CA GLN A 297 -6.80 32.98 -4.86
C GLN A 297 -5.43 33.55 -5.27
N GLU A 298 -4.36 33.22 -4.56
CA GLU A 298 -2.99 33.61 -4.94
C GLU A 298 -2.60 33.04 -6.31
N VAL A 299 -2.95 31.78 -6.59
CA VAL A 299 -2.69 31.14 -7.88
C VAL A 299 -3.51 31.76 -9.00
N GLU A 300 -4.78 32.08 -8.74
CA GLU A 300 -5.64 32.80 -9.70
C GLU A 300 -5.06 34.19 -10.03
N ALA A 301 -4.61 34.93 -9.00
CA ALA A 301 -3.94 36.21 -9.19
C ALA A 301 -2.63 36.07 -9.99
N GLN A 302 -1.79 35.08 -9.68
CA GLN A 302 -0.58 34.78 -10.46
C GLN A 302 -0.90 34.40 -11.92
N ASN A 303 -1.98 33.64 -12.15
CA ASN A 303 -2.41 33.28 -13.50
C ASN A 303 -2.83 34.53 -14.28
N SER A 304 -3.62 35.41 -13.66
CA SER A 304 -3.98 36.69 -14.27
C SER A 304 -2.76 37.56 -14.59
N HIS A 305 -1.76 37.58 -13.71
CA HIS A 305 -0.52 38.32 -13.91
C HIS A 305 0.31 37.75 -15.08
N LEU A 306 0.48 36.43 -15.15
CA LEU A 306 1.16 35.76 -16.25
C LEU A 306 0.43 35.96 -17.58
N GLN A 307 -0.91 35.97 -17.58
CA GLN A 307 -1.70 36.30 -18.78
C GLN A 307 -1.46 37.72 -19.26
N LEU A 308 -1.31 38.69 -18.35
CA LEU A 308 -0.95 40.07 -18.71
C LEU A 308 0.48 40.14 -19.27
N GLN A 309 1.46 39.52 -18.63
CA GLN A 309 2.84 39.45 -19.15
C GLN A 309 2.91 38.82 -20.55
N LEU A 310 2.12 37.77 -20.81
CA LEU A 310 2.03 37.19 -22.16
C LEU A 310 1.42 38.15 -23.18
N LYS A 311 0.45 38.99 -22.80
CA LYS A 311 -0.11 40.01 -23.68
C LYS A 311 0.91 41.11 -23.99
N GLU A 312 1.59 41.61 -22.96
CA GLU A 312 2.65 42.60 -23.09
C GLU A 312 3.77 42.10 -24.01
N LEU A 313 4.26 40.87 -23.78
CA LEU A 313 5.32 40.29 -24.61
C LEU A 313 4.86 40.07 -26.07
N ASN A 314 3.62 39.66 -26.30
CA ASN A 314 3.06 39.57 -27.66
C ASN A 314 2.93 40.93 -28.34
N GLU A 315 2.59 41.98 -27.60
CA GLU A 315 2.53 43.35 -28.10
C GLU A 315 3.94 43.89 -28.41
N GLU A 316 4.92 43.59 -27.57
CA GLU A 316 6.34 43.83 -27.85
C GLU A 316 6.79 43.12 -29.14
N TYR A 317 6.43 41.85 -29.32
CA TYR A 317 6.74 41.12 -30.57
C TYR A 317 6.13 41.78 -31.80
N ARG A 318 4.85 42.18 -31.72
CA ARG A 318 4.17 42.89 -32.81
C ARG A 318 4.83 44.24 -33.10
N SER A 319 5.20 44.99 -32.06
CA SER A 319 5.87 46.29 -32.21
C SER A 319 7.26 46.17 -32.84
N ARG A 320 8.06 45.18 -32.44
CA ARG A 320 9.38 44.90 -33.04
C ARG A 320 9.24 44.48 -34.49
N LEU A 321 8.29 43.60 -34.81
CA LEU A 321 8.03 43.15 -36.18
C LEU A 321 7.55 44.31 -37.07
N ASN A 322 6.68 45.18 -36.56
CA ASN A 322 6.27 46.39 -37.27
C ASN A 322 7.46 47.33 -37.52
N ARG A 323 8.34 47.51 -36.54
CA ARG A 323 9.55 48.33 -36.71
C ARG A 323 10.50 47.75 -37.74
N TYR A 324 10.70 46.42 -37.73
CA TYR A 324 11.48 45.74 -38.77
C TYR A 324 10.89 45.92 -40.18
N ILE A 325 9.56 45.88 -40.32
CA ILE A 325 8.88 46.14 -41.60
C ILE A 325 9.04 47.61 -42.02
N GLN A 326 8.91 48.54 -41.06
CA GLN A 326 9.03 49.97 -41.30
C GLN A 326 10.46 50.37 -41.70
N ASP A 327 11.48 49.83 -41.02
CA ASP A 327 12.89 50.02 -41.36
C ASP A 327 13.19 49.43 -42.76
N LEU A 328 12.59 48.30 -43.13
CA LEU A 328 12.71 47.73 -44.48
C LEU A 328 12.07 48.63 -45.54
N ALA A 329 10.90 49.20 -45.24
CA ALA A 329 10.18 50.11 -46.13
C ALA A 329 10.95 51.43 -46.35
N GLU A 330 11.45 52.05 -45.26
CA GLU A 330 12.27 53.27 -45.33
C GLU A 330 13.58 53.04 -46.10
N TYR A 331 14.19 51.85 -45.97
CA TYR A 331 15.34 51.47 -46.76
C TYR A 331 15.03 51.32 -48.25
N VAL A 332 13.91 50.66 -48.60
CA VAL A 332 13.48 50.49 -50.01
C VAL A 332 13.12 51.84 -50.63
N ASP A 333 12.43 52.72 -49.91
CA ASP A 333 12.11 54.07 -50.35
C ASP A 333 13.36 54.96 -50.47
N GLY A 334 14.34 54.82 -49.56
CA GLY A 334 15.63 55.51 -49.61
C GLY A 334 16.49 55.06 -50.79
N ALA A 335 16.55 53.75 -51.05
CA ALA A 335 17.25 53.17 -52.20
C ALA A 335 16.61 53.57 -53.54
N ALA A 336 15.27 53.70 -53.58
CA ALA A 336 14.54 54.20 -54.75
C ALA A 336 14.82 55.69 -55.04
N ARG A 337 15.02 56.51 -53.99
CA ARG A 337 15.38 57.93 -54.11
C ARG A 337 16.86 58.19 -54.44
N ALA A 338 17.77 57.30 -54.05
CA ALA A 338 19.22 57.51 -54.14
C ALA A 338 19.87 57.02 -55.45
N GLY A 339 19.14 56.33 -56.34
CA GLY A 339 19.60 56.08 -57.72
C GLY A 339 20.98 55.43 -57.85
N GLY A 340 21.29 54.37 -57.09
CA GLY A 340 22.52 53.61 -57.27
C GLY A 340 22.78 52.60 -56.15
N LYS A 341 22.96 51.32 -56.49
CA LYS A 341 23.26 50.24 -55.53
C LYS A 341 24.76 50.26 -55.16
N SER A 342 25.11 50.71 -53.96
CA SER A 342 26.48 50.61 -53.44
C SER A 342 26.69 49.31 -52.67
N GLN A 343 27.87 48.68 -52.80
CA GLN A 343 28.23 47.43 -52.10
C GLN A 343 28.25 47.58 -50.57
N ALA A 344 28.45 48.82 -50.08
CA ALA A 344 28.32 49.19 -48.68
C ALA A 344 26.87 49.08 -48.17
N ASP A 345 25.87 49.36 -49.02
CA ASP A 345 24.44 49.30 -48.65
C ASP A 345 23.96 47.84 -48.57
N SER A 346 24.45 46.97 -49.46
CA SER A 346 24.19 45.52 -49.37
C SER A 346 24.75 44.90 -48.08
N SER A 347 25.87 45.42 -47.58
CA SER A 347 26.48 44.93 -46.33
C SER A 347 25.72 45.41 -45.10
N ARG A 348 25.15 46.64 -45.14
CA ARG A 348 24.27 47.17 -44.09
C ARG A 348 22.94 46.43 -43.98
N ILE A 349 22.29 46.11 -45.11
CA ILE A 349 21.08 45.26 -45.11
C ILE A 349 21.40 43.90 -44.49
N LYS A 350 22.52 43.29 -44.88
CA LYS A 350 22.90 41.97 -44.37
C LYS A 350 23.09 42.00 -42.86
N ALA A 351 23.80 43.00 -42.32
CA ALA A 351 23.96 43.17 -40.89
C ALA A 351 22.63 43.43 -40.15
N PHE A 352 21.70 44.19 -40.75
CA PHE A 352 20.36 44.42 -40.18
C PHE A 352 19.50 43.15 -40.15
N VAL A 353 19.48 42.40 -41.25
CA VAL A 353 18.77 41.11 -41.33
C VAL A 353 19.39 40.09 -40.37
N ASP A 354 20.72 40.06 -40.25
CA ASP A 354 21.42 39.20 -39.29
C ASP A 354 21.09 39.58 -37.83
N SER A 355 20.97 40.89 -37.52
CA SER A 355 20.51 41.38 -36.22
C SER A 355 19.06 40.98 -35.94
N MET A 356 18.16 41.15 -36.91
CA MET A 356 16.75 40.75 -36.81
C MET A 356 16.60 39.24 -36.56
N LEU A 357 17.34 38.42 -37.31
CA LEU A 357 17.34 36.97 -37.13
C LEU A 357 17.92 36.56 -35.77
N SER A 358 18.94 37.27 -35.27
CA SER A 358 19.50 37.04 -33.94
C SER A 358 18.48 37.36 -32.84
N ASP A 359 17.79 38.49 -32.94
CA ASP A 359 16.76 38.92 -31.99
C ASP A 359 15.56 37.97 -31.99
N MET A 360 15.08 37.55 -33.17
CA MET A 360 14.02 36.55 -33.29
C MET A 360 14.43 35.24 -32.62
N LYS A 361 15.63 34.73 -32.90
CA LYS A 361 16.16 33.51 -32.28
C LYS A 361 16.26 33.64 -30.76
N ALA A 362 16.77 34.76 -30.24
CA ALA A 362 16.89 35.00 -28.80
C ALA A 362 15.52 35.02 -28.11
N SER A 363 14.53 35.62 -28.77
CA SER A 363 13.19 35.73 -28.21
C SER A 363 12.41 34.41 -28.25
N HIS A 364 12.59 33.61 -29.31
CA HIS A 364 12.07 32.25 -29.37
C HIS A 364 12.69 31.38 -28.28
N ARG A 365 14.01 31.48 -28.05
CA ARG A 365 14.69 30.79 -26.93
C ARG A 365 14.13 31.21 -25.57
N SER A 366 13.94 32.51 -25.35
CA SER A 366 13.37 33.01 -24.09
C SER A 366 11.93 32.51 -23.86
N ARG A 367 11.11 32.47 -24.92
CA ARG A 367 9.75 31.90 -24.87
C ARG A 367 9.78 30.39 -24.62
N GLU A 368 10.68 29.66 -25.26
CA GLU A 368 10.88 28.23 -25.02
C GLU A 368 11.30 27.97 -23.57
N GLU A 369 12.21 28.76 -23.02
CA GLU A 369 12.62 28.67 -21.61
C GLU A 369 11.46 28.97 -20.64
N GLN A 370 10.63 29.99 -20.92
CA GLN A 370 9.45 30.29 -20.12
C GLN A 370 8.42 29.15 -20.17
N LEU A 371 8.14 28.61 -21.36
CA LEU A 371 7.21 27.47 -21.53
C LEU A 371 7.76 26.21 -20.86
N ALA A 372 9.05 25.93 -21.00
CA ALA A 372 9.71 24.83 -20.31
C ALA A 372 9.68 25.01 -18.79
N GLY A 373 9.87 26.24 -18.29
CA GLY A 373 9.75 26.60 -16.88
C GLY A 373 8.34 26.37 -16.35
N ALA A 374 7.32 26.85 -17.05
CA ALA A 374 5.91 26.63 -16.70
C ALA A 374 5.56 25.14 -16.71
N ALA A 375 5.98 24.38 -17.73
CA ALA A 375 5.76 22.93 -17.81
C ALA A 375 6.40 22.18 -16.63
N ARG A 376 7.64 22.54 -16.24
CA ARG A 376 8.31 21.98 -15.06
C ARG A 376 7.56 22.32 -13.76
N GLN A 377 7.06 23.54 -13.62
CA GLN A 377 6.29 23.95 -12.45
C GLN A 377 4.94 23.22 -12.38
N TYR A 378 4.21 23.08 -13.48
CA TYR A 378 2.99 22.28 -13.54
C TYR A 378 3.24 20.82 -13.19
N LYS A 379 4.31 20.22 -13.72
CA LYS A 379 4.73 18.85 -13.36
C LYS A 379 4.99 18.73 -11.85
N LYS A 380 5.71 19.68 -11.26
CA LYS A 380 5.98 19.69 -9.80
C LYS A 380 4.70 19.86 -8.97
N ARG A 381 3.78 20.74 -9.39
CA ARG A 381 2.48 20.93 -8.73
C ARG A 381 1.62 19.67 -8.83
N MET A 382 1.58 19.03 -9.99
CA MET A 382 0.87 17.79 -10.21
C MET A 382 1.41 16.66 -9.32
N GLN A 383 2.73 16.50 -9.24
CA GLN A 383 3.36 15.54 -8.32
C GLN A 383 3.00 15.79 -6.85
N ASN A 384 2.95 17.06 -6.42
CA ASN A 384 2.53 17.40 -5.06
C ASN A 384 1.05 17.09 -4.81
N LEU A 385 0.18 17.29 -5.80
CA LEU A 385 -1.23 16.94 -5.71
C LEU A 385 -1.41 15.42 -5.60
N ILE A 386 -0.67 14.64 -6.39
CA ILE A 386 -0.67 13.17 -6.32
C ILE A 386 -0.23 12.69 -4.93
N ARG A 387 0.84 13.25 -4.35
CA ARG A 387 1.27 12.91 -2.99
C ARG A 387 0.21 13.21 -1.93
N LYS A 388 -0.48 14.34 -2.05
CA LYS A 388 -1.60 14.69 -1.17
C LYS A 388 -2.76 13.71 -1.34
N HIS A 389 -3.10 13.37 -2.58
CA HIS A 389 -4.13 12.37 -2.90
C HIS A 389 -3.79 11.00 -2.30
N GLU A 390 -2.56 10.53 -2.44
CA GLU A 390 -2.07 9.29 -1.82
C GLU A 390 -2.19 9.34 -0.29
N SER A 391 -1.79 10.45 0.35
CA SER A 391 -1.93 10.60 1.80
C SER A 391 -3.40 10.58 2.26
N LEU A 392 -4.30 11.17 1.47
CA LEU A 392 -5.73 11.16 1.75
C LEU A 392 -6.33 9.76 1.55
N LEU A 393 -5.91 9.03 0.51
CA LEU A 393 -6.30 7.64 0.28
C LEU A 393 -5.89 6.73 1.45
N ILE A 394 -4.70 6.94 2.01
CA ILE A 394 -4.24 6.20 3.20
C ILE A 394 -5.12 6.52 4.41
N ALA A 395 -5.42 7.80 4.65
CA ALA A 395 -6.30 8.20 5.75
C ALA A 395 -7.72 7.62 5.58
N TYR A 396 -8.26 7.66 4.36
CA TYR A 396 -9.55 7.06 4.02
C TYR A 396 -9.56 5.54 4.26
N ARG A 397 -8.51 4.82 3.83
CA ARG A 397 -8.33 3.38 4.12
C ARG A 397 -8.39 3.10 5.61
N MET A 398 -7.59 3.81 6.40
CA MET A 398 -7.52 3.61 7.84
C MET A 398 -8.88 3.86 8.51
N GLN A 399 -9.59 4.92 8.09
CA GLN A 399 -10.92 5.20 8.61
C GLN A 399 -11.92 4.11 8.22
N ARG A 400 -11.89 3.64 6.97
CA ARG A 400 -12.77 2.56 6.49
C ARG A 400 -12.53 1.26 7.25
N GLU A 401 -11.27 0.88 7.47
CA GLU A 401 -10.91 -0.31 8.22
C GLU A 401 -11.34 -0.20 9.69
N GLN A 402 -11.20 0.98 10.31
CA GLN A 402 -11.71 1.22 11.67
C GLN A 402 -13.24 1.10 11.75
N MET A 403 -13.97 1.62 10.77
CA MET A 403 -15.43 1.47 10.70
C MET A 403 -15.83 0.00 10.55
N MET A 404 -15.16 -0.74 9.65
CA MET A 404 -15.38 -2.18 9.46
C MET A 404 -15.04 -3.01 10.71
N ALA A 405 -13.97 -2.65 11.43
CA ALA A 405 -13.56 -3.30 12.67
C ALA A 405 -14.49 -2.98 13.85
N SER A 406 -15.09 -1.78 13.87
CA SER A 406 -16.02 -1.36 14.93
C SER A 406 -17.36 -2.10 14.92
N GLY A 407 -17.67 -2.87 13.87
CA GLY A 407 -18.80 -3.80 13.84
C GLY A 407 -20.19 -3.16 13.83
N ASN A 408 -20.30 -1.84 13.72
CA ASN A 408 -21.58 -1.13 13.61
C ASN A 408 -22.20 -1.42 12.24
N GLN A 409 -23.22 -2.28 12.20
CA GLN A 409 -23.92 -2.68 10.97
C GLN A 409 -24.66 -1.52 10.28
N ASP A 410 -24.89 -0.41 10.98
CA ASP A 410 -25.67 0.73 10.49
C ASP A 410 -24.85 1.78 9.72
N THR A 411 -23.52 1.66 9.71
CA THR A 411 -22.65 2.63 9.03
C THR A 411 -22.06 2.06 7.76
N ASP A 412 -22.50 2.58 6.61
CA ASP A 412 -21.90 2.27 5.31
C ASP A 412 -20.44 2.78 5.29
N PRO A 413 -19.44 1.87 5.15
CA PRO A 413 -18.03 2.22 5.04
C PRO A 413 -17.67 3.01 3.76
N GLY A 414 -18.62 3.18 2.84
CA GLY A 414 -18.46 3.95 1.60
C GLY A 414 -17.73 3.17 0.49
N PRO A 415 -17.54 3.81 -0.69
CA PRO A 415 -16.98 3.17 -1.87
C PRO A 415 -15.56 2.59 -1.60
N PRO A 416 -15.23 1.42 -2.16
CA PRO A 416 -13.90 0.86 -2.04
C PRO A 416 -12.82 1.73 -2.70
N GLU A 417 -11.60 1.68 -2.19
CA GLU A 417 -10.47 2.56 -2.53
C GLU A 417 -10.13 2.65 -4.03
N HIS A 418 -10.39 1.59 -4.81
CA HIS A 418 -10.11 1.61 -6.25
C HIS A 418 -10.91 2.68 -7.01
N HIS A 419 -12.07 3.10 -6.49
CA HIS A 419 -12.88 4.18 -7.08
C HIS A 419 -12.18 5.54 -7.09
N PHE A 420 -11.16 5.70 -6.23
CA PHE A 420 -10.40 6.92 -6.11
C PHE A 420 -8.98 6.78 -6.68
N SER A 421 -8.68 5.70 -7.40
CA SER A 421 -7.40 5.55 -8.09
C SER A 421 -7.31 6.51 -9.28
N ILE A 422 -6.13 7.08 -9.50
CA ILE A 422 -5.90 8.01 -10.62
C ILE A 422 -5.79 7.18 -11.90
N THR A 423 -6.66 7.37 -12.88
CA THR A 423 -6.64 6.51 -14.09
C THR A 423 -5.55 6.89 -15.09
N ASP A 424 -4.93 8.07 -14.97
CA ASP A 424 -3.92 8.54 -15.92
C ASP A 424 -2.58 7.79 -15.78
N PRO A 425 -2.17 7.00 -16.79
CA PRO A 425 -0.98 6.16 -16.72
C PRO A 425 0.33 6.99 -16.74
N GLU A 426 0.31 8.18 -17.34
CA GLU A 426 1.47 9.09 -17.38
C GLU A 426 1.79 9.74 -16.02
N LEU A 427 0.80 9.75 -15.11
CA LEU A 427 0.92 10.37 -13.79
C LEU A 427 1.32 9.36 -12.71
N GLN A 428 1.15 8.07 -13.00
CA GLN A 428 1.45 7.01 -12.06
C GLN A 428 2.83 6.40 -12.31
N SER A 429 3.56 6.18 -11.23
CA SER A 429 4.70 5.27 -11.25
C SER A 429 4.21 3.85 -11.59
N GLN A 430 5.05 3.02 -12.21
CA GLN A 430 4.73 1.60 -12.46
C GLN A 430 4.26 0.88 -11.19
N ALA A 431 4.92 1.14 -10.06
CA ALA A 431 4.50 0.64 -8.75
C ALA A 431 3.11 1.15 -8.32
N GLY A 432 2.72 2.36 -8.72
CA GLY A 432 1.38 2.91 -8.46
C GLY A 432 0.30 2.22 -9.30
N GLN A 433 0.61 1.85 -10.54
CA GLN A 433 -0.30 1.12 -11.43
C GLN A 433 -0.55 -0.29 -10.91
N GLU A 434 0.52 -1.02 -10.55
CA GLU A 434 0.41 -2.35 -9.94
C GLU A 434 -0.39 -2.31 -8.63
N LEU A 435 -0.14 -1.31 -7.79
CA LEU A 435 -0.88 -1.15 -6.55
C LEU A 435 -2.38 -0.86 -6.79
N ASN A 436 -2.74 -0.23 -7.91
CA ASN A 436 -4.15 -0.05 -8.28
C ASN A 436 -4.79 -1.35 -8.78
N LEU A 437 -4.08 -2.14 -9.58
CA LEU A 437 -4.55 -3.47 -9.98
C LEU A 437 -4.80 -4.36 -8.75
N LEU A 438 -3.86 -4.35 -7.79
CA LEU A 438 -4.03 -5.06 -6.51
C LEU A 438 -5.21 -4.53 -5.68
N ARG A 439 -5.49 -3.22 -5.73
CA ARG A 439 -6.67 -2.63 -5.07
C ARG A 439 -7.99 -3.07 -5.72
N GLU A 440 -8.03 -3.16 -7.04
CA GLU A 440 -9.19 -3.69 -7.77
C GLU A 440 -9.42 -5.16 -7.43
N ASP A 441 -8.37 -5.98 -7.47
CA ASP A 441 -8.48 -7.41 -7.17
C ASP A 441 -8.84 -7.68 -5.72
N LYS A 442 -8.29 -6.91 -4.77
CA LYS A 442 -8.74 -6.93 -3.38
C LYS A 442 -10.25 -6.66 -3.29
N ALA A 443 -10.75 -5.65 -4.00
CA ALA A 443 -12.18 -5.33 -3.95
C ALA A 443 -13.05 -6.42 -4.59
N ARG A 444 -12.60 -7.02 -5.71
CA ARG A 444 -13.28 -8.18 -6.33
C ARG A 444 -13.38 -9.36 -5.38
N LEU A 445 -12.29 -9.69 -4.68
CA LEU A 445 -12.27 -10.75 -3.67
C LEU A 445 -13.15 -10.41 -2.47
N GLU A 446 -13.15 -9.16 -1.99
CA GLU A 446 -14.05 -8.71 -0.93
C GLU A 446 -15.54 -8.84 -1.31
N THR A 447 -15.92 -8.55 -2.56
CA THR A 447 -17.28 -8.82 -3.06
C THR A 447 -17.59 -10.31 -3.08
N GLN A 448 -16.70 -11.15 -3.63
CA GLN A 448 -16.93 -12.60 -3.67
C GLN A 448 -17.08 -13.21 -2.27
N VAL A 449 -16.30 -12.76 -1.30
CA VAL A 449 -16.40 -13.20 0.10
C VAL A 449 -17.74 -12.78 0.72
N ARG A 450 -18.23 -11.56 0.43
CA ARG A 450 -19.56 -11.13 0.87
C ARG A 450 -20.66 -11.97 0.24
N ASP A 451 -20.61 -12.20 -1.07
CA ASP A 451 -21.59 -13.02 -1.79
C ASP A 451 -21.61 -14.47 -1.28
N LEU A 452 -20.44 -15.04 -1.00
CA LEU A 452 -20.33 -16.39 -0.41
C LEU A 452 -20.88 -16.44 1.02
N LYS A 453 -20.64 -15.40 1.83
CA LYS A 453 -21.23 -15.28 3.16
C LYS A 453 -22.75 -15.14 3.10
N GLU A 454 -23.29 -14.36 2.16
CA GLU A 454 -24.73 -14.25 1.94
C GLU A 454 -25.34 -15.55 1.43
N LYS A 455 -24.71 -16.24 0.48
CA LYS A 455 -25.12 -17.58 0.01
C LYS A 455 -25.12 -18.60 1.14
N LYS A 456 -24.14 -18.56 2.05
CA LYS A 456 -24.12 -19.41 3.25
C LYS A 456 -25.27 -19.07 4.20
N ARG A 457 -25.55 -17.78 4.45
CA ARG A 457 -26.71 -17.36 5.27
C ARG A 457 -28.03 -17.84 4.65
N LEU A 458 -28.18 -17.73 3.33
CA LEU A 458 -29.37 -18.19 2.61
C LEU A 458 -29.50 -19.72 2.59
N GLY A 459 -28.39 -20.45 2.47
CA GLY A 459 -28.35 -21.92 2.54
C GLY A 459 -28.69 -22.48 3.92
N ASP A 460 -28.27 -21.81 5.00
CA ASP A 460 -28.61 -22.18 6.38
C ASP A 460 -30.09 -21.85 6.72
N THR A 461 -30.70 -20.87 6.05
CA THR A 461 -32.14 -20.57 6.24
C THR A 461 -33.09 -21.44 5.40
N GLY A 462 -32.58 -22.14 4.37
CA GLY A 462 -33.40 -22.94 3.45
C GLY A 462 -33.48 -24.44 3.73
N THR A 463 -32.74 -24.97 4.71
CA THR A 463 -32.54 -26.42 4.91
C THR A 463 -33.06 -26.96 6.25
N ALA A 464 -33.95 -26.23 6.91
CA ALA A 464 -34.53 -26.68 8.19
C ALA A 464 -35.75 -27.61 8.06
N ASN A 465 -36.24 -27.91 6.86
CA ASN A 465 -37.32 -28.90 6.70
C ASN A 465 -37.34 -29.52 5.30
N GLN A 466 -37.25 -30.85 5.27
CA GLN A 466 -37.39 -31.77 4.12
C GLN A 466 -36.07 -32.16 3.41
N HIS A 467 -35.94 -33.48 3.21
CA HIS A 467 -34.94 -34.24 2.44
C HIS A 467 -33.71 -34.81 3.17
N VAL A 468 -33.97 -35.85 3.96
CA VAL A 468 -32.96 -36.83 4.41
C VAL A 468 -32.62 -37.88 3.33
N GLU A 469 -33.30 -37.93 2.18
CA GLU A 469 -33.11 -39.05 1.20
C GLU A 469 -32.46 -38.66 -0.15
N HIS A 470 -32.09 -37.41 -0.40
CA HIS A 470 -31.47 -37.00 -1.68
C HIS A 470 -30.00 -36.55 -1.60
N ASN A 471 -29.43 -36.55 -0.39
CA ASN A 471 -28.07 -36.04 -0.15
C ASN A 471 -26.93 -36.98 -0.58
N GLY A 472 -27.24 -38.21 -1.03
CA GLY A 472 -26.24 -39.13 -1.56
C GLY A 472 -25.86 -38.81 -3.01
N ALA A 473 -26.85 -38.61 -3.88
CA ALA A 473 -26.63 -38.41 -5.31
C ALA A 473 -26.05 -37.02 -5.63
N LEU A 474 -26.53 -35.97 -4.96
CA LEU A 474 -26.04 -34.59 -5.16
C LEU A 474 -24.61 -34.41 -4.63
N ASN A 475 -24.25 -35.09 -3.53
CA ASN A 475 -22.86 -35.07 -3.05
C ASN A 475 -21.95 -35.84 -4.01
N GLU A 476 -22.37 -36.99 -4.55
CA GLU A 476 -21.57 -37.75 -5.51
C GLU A 476 -21.38 -37.00 -6.85
N GLU A 477 -22.41 -36.31 -7.34
CA GLU A 477 -22.31 -35.41 -8.50
C GLU A 477 -21.45 -34.18 -8.19
N SER A 478 -21.55 -33.59 -7.00
CA SER A 478 -20.66 -32.49 -6.59
C SER A 478 -19.20 -32.94 -6.48
N TRP A 479 -18.95 -34.15 -5.96
CA TRP A 479 -17.63 -34.75 -5.88
C TRP A 479 -17.13 -35.18 -7.26
N ALA A 480 -18.01 -35.63 -8.16
CA ALA A 480 -17.68 -35.89 -9.55
C ALA A 480 -17.31 -34.60 -10.29
N GLU A 481 -18.00 -33.50 -10.03
CA GLU A 481 -17.71 -32.17 -10.59
C GLU A 481 -16.39 -31.63 -10.05
N ILE A 482 -16.12 -31.76 -8.74
CA ILE A 482 -14.81 -31.39 -8.15
C ILE A 482 -13.69 -32.26 -8.74
N ARG A 483 -13.89 -33.58 -8.90
CA ARG A 483 -12.92 -34.47 -9.54
C ARG A 483 -12.72 -34.16 -11.03
N LYS A 484 -13.75 -33.64 -11.70
CA LYS A 484 -13.68 -33.19 -13.09
C LYS A 484 -12.92 -31.86 -13.19
N GLN A 485 -13.25 -30.88 -12.36
CA GLN A 485 -12.53 -29.61 -12.27
C GLN A 485 -11.06 -29.81 -11.92
N LEU A 486 -10.74 -30.73 -11.02
CA LEU A 486 -9.36 -31.05 -10.69
C LEU A 486 -8.63 -31.68 -11.89
N ARG A 487 -9.28 -32.57 -12.63
CA ARG A 487 -8.72 -33.16 -13.86
C ARG A 487 -8.53 -32.10 -14.96
N GLU A 488 -9.50 -31.24 -15.16
CA GLU A 488 -9.44 -30.12 -16.12
C GLU A 488 -8.35 -29.12 -15.72
N PHE A 489 -8.23 -28.78 -14.44
CA PHE A 489 -7.15 -27.94 -13.95
C PHE A 489 -5.78 -28.58 -14.17
N THR A 490 -5.60 -29.86 -13.82
CA THR A 490 -4.35 -30.57 -14.10
C THR A 490 -4.05 -30.67 -15.59
N HIS A 491 -5.07 -30.86 -16.43
CA HIS A 491 -4.88 -30.98 -17.87
C HIS A 491 -4.54 -29.63 -18.51
N ASN A 492 -5.25 -28.56 -18.14
CA ASN A 492 -4.99 -27.22 -18.65
C ASN A 492 -3.62 -26.71 -18.20
N THR A 493 -3.27 -26.89 -16.92
CA THR A 493 -1.93 -26.53 -16.42
C THR A 493 -0.83 -27.34 -17.10
N GLN A 494 -1.07 -28.63 -17.36
CA GLN A 494 -0.14 -29.44 -18.13
C GLN A 494 -0.01 -28.96 -19.59
N GLU A 495 -1.12 -28.63 -20.26
CA GLU A 495 -1.11 -28.12 -21.63
C GLU A 495 -0.41 -26.76 -21.74
N GLU A 496 -0.62 -25.86 -20.76
CA GLU A 496 0.09 -24.58 -20.66
C GLU A 496 1.60 -24.78 -20.50
N LEU A 497 2.01 -25.68 -19.59
CA LEU A 497 3.43 -26.00 -19.41
C LEU A 497 4.04 -26.66 -20.65
N GLU A 498 3.31 -27.52 -21.36
CA GLU A 498 3.76 -28.12 -22.62
C GLU A 498 3.89 -27.08 -23.73
N LYS A 499 2.96 -26.12 -23.81
CA LYS A 499 3.04 -24.96 -24.72
C LYS A 499 4.24 -24.09 -24.39
N GLU A 500 4.42 -23.70 -23.14
CA GLU A 500 5.59 -22.92 -22.70
C GLU A 500 6.89 -23.65 -22.98
N ARG A 501 6.96 -24.96 -22.68
CA ARG A 501 8.11 -25.80 -23.01
C ARG A 501 8.39 -25.81 -24.51
N SER A 502 7.36 -25.92 -25.35
CA SER A 502 7.51 -25.89 -26.82
C SER A 502 8.00 -24.53 -27.34
N GLN A 503 7.51 -23.43 -26.75
CA GLN A 503 7.93 -22.07 -27.10
C GLN A 503 9.35 -21.77 -26.65
N LEU A 504 9.72 -22.22 -25.45
CA LEU A 504 11.09 -22.11 -24.96
C LEU A 504 12.05 -22.94 -25.82
N LEU A 505 11.63 -24.14 -26.24
CA LEU A 505 12.44 -24.99 -27.11
C LEU A 505 12.63 -24.37 -28.51
N SER A 506 11.59 -23.78 -29.10
CA SER A 506 11.71 -23.09 -30.39
C SER A 506 12.60 -21.84 -30.27
N ARG A 507 12.45 -21.06 -29.20
CA ARG A 507 13.32 -19.91 -28.93
C ARG A 507 14.77 -20.33 -28.70
N ALA A 508 15.00 -21.43 -27.99
CA ALA A 508 16.33 -21.98 -27.78
C ALA A 508 16.96 -22.43 -29.10
N LEU A 509 16.22 -23.12 -29.97
CA LEU A 509 16.69 -23.52 -31.30
C LEU A 509 17.08 -22.31 -32.16
N VAL A 510 16.26 -21.26 -32.19
CA VAL A 510 16.58 -20.02 -32.92
C VAL A 510 17.82 -19.34 -32.35
N ALA A 511 17.96 -19.31 -31.02
CA ALA A 511 19.16 -18.76 -30.39
C ALA A 511 20.41 -19.59 -30.71
N GLU A 512 20.32 -20.92 -30.73
CA GLU A 512 21.40 -21.81 -31.16
C GLU A 512 21.80 -21.56 -32.62
N GLU A 513 20.83 -21.36 -33.52
CA GLU A 513 21.08 -21.03 -34.93
C GLU A 513 21.76 -19.66 -35.07
N GLN A 514 21.30 -18.64 -34.35
CA GLN A 514 21.93 -17.31 -34.34
C GLN A 514 23.38 -17.37 -33.83
N VAL A 515 23.65 -18.17 -32.81
CA VAL A 515 25.02 -18.36 -32.31
C VAL A 515 25.88 -19.07 -33.36
N ALA A 516 25.34 -20.08 -34.05
CA ALA A 516 26.04 -20.74 -35.15
C ALA A 516 26.36 -19.75 -36.29
N GLU A 517 25.41 -18.90 -36.69
CA GLU A 517 25.63 -17.86 -37.70
C GLU A 517 26.70 -16.85 -37.30
N LEU A 518 26.68 -16.40 -36.03
CA LEU A 518 27.70 -15.49 -35.50
C LEU A 518 29.08 -16.15 -35.46
N GLN A 519 29.14 -17.43 -35.09
CA GLN A 519 30.38 -18.20 -35.09
C GLN A 519 30.93 -18.34 -36.51
N ASP A 520 30.07 -18.67 -37.47
CA ASP A 520 30.38 -18.72 -38.90
C ASP A 520 30.91 -17.37 -39.44
N TYR A 521 30.26 -16.27 -39.02
CA TYR A 521 30.67 -14.92 -39.38
C TYR A 521 32.07 -14.61 -38.82
N VAL A 522 32.27 -14.88 -37.53
CA VAL A 522 33.57 -14.69 -36.87
C VAL A 522 34.65 -15.52 -37.54
N ASP A 523 34.39 -16.79 -37.87
CA ASP A 523 35.37 -17.65 -38.54
C ASP A 523 35.72 -17.16 -39.95
N LYS A 524 34.71 -16.75 -40.74
CA LYS A 524 34.92 -16.16 -42.07
C LYS A 524 35.73 -14.86 -41.99
N HIS A 525 35.38 -13.97 -41.07
CA HIS A 525 36.06 -12.69 -40.91
C HIS A 525 37.46 -12.84 -40.29
N LEU A 526 37.65 -13.74 -39.32
CA LEU A 526 38.97 -14.08 -38.79
C LEU A 526 39.88 -14.65 -39.88
N ALA A 527 39.37 -15.52 -40.75
CA ALA A 527 40.14 -16.03 -41.88
C ALA A 527 40.55 -14.90 -42.84
N ARG A 528 39.62 -13.99 -43.17
CA ARG A 528 39.91 -12.80 -44.00
C ARG A 528 40.92 -11.87 -43.35
N TYR A 529 40.77 -11.57 -42.05
CA TYR A 529 41.73 -10.74 -41.32
C TYR A 529 43.11 -11.39 -41.24
N LYS A 530 43.18 -12.70 -41.01
CA LYS A 530 44.47 -13.44 -41.07
C LYS A 530 45.10 -13.32 -42.46
N GLN A 531 44.33 -13.48 -43.53
CA GLN A 531 44.82 -13.30 -44.90
C GLN A 531 45.31 -11.87 -45.17
N GLU A 532 44.57 -10.85 -44.74
CA GLU A 532 44.98 -9.45 -44.92
C GLU A 532 46.21 -9.11 -44.08
N ILE A 533 46.29 -9.60 -42.84
CA ILE A 533 47.49 -9.47 -42.01
C ILE A 533 48.69 -10.14 -42.68
N MET A 534 48.54 -11.32 -43.27
CA MET A 534 49.60 -11.97 -44.05
C MET A 534 49.98 -11.14 -45.30
N ARG A 535 49.00 -10.62 -46.03
CA ARG A 535 49.21 -9.76 -47.21
C ARG A 535 49.98 -8.49 -46.83
N LEU A 536 49.56 -7.81 -45.77
CA LEU A 536 50.22 -6.61 -45.24
C LEU A 536 51.64 -6.92 -44.75
N ARG A 537 51.85 -8.04 -44.05
CA ARG A 537 53.19 -8.50 -43.65
C ARG A 537 54.10 -8.80 -44.84
N LYS A 538 53.56 -9.38 -45.91
CA LYS A 538 54.28 -9.61 -47.17
C LYS A 538 54.67 -8.30 -47.87
N LEU A 539 53.78 -7.31 -47.86
CA LEU A 539 54.07 -5.96 -48.37
C LEU A 539 55.13 -5.23 -47.52
N LEU A 540 55.17 -5.50 -46.22
CA LEU A 540 56.15 -4.94 -45.28
C LEU A 540 57.50 -5.71 -45.28
N GLY A 541 57.66 -6.76 -46.08
CA GLY A 541 58.92 -7.50 -46.22
C GLY A 541 59.33 -8.30 -44.96
N SER A 542 58.45 -8.47 -43.99
CA SER A 542 58.73 -9.17 -42.74
C SER A 542 58.37 -10.66 -42.84
N GLU A 543 59.08 -11.42 -43.67
CA GLU A 543 59.10 -12.88 -43.62
C GLU A 543 60.20 -13.33 -42.65
N GLY A 544 59.90 -13.33 -41.34
CA GLY A 544 60.79 -13.84 -40.30
C GLY A 544 60.01 -14.67 -39.28
N PRO A 545 60.57 -15.78 -38.75
CA PRO A 545 59.87 -16.64 -37.81
C PRO A 545 59.62 -15.92 -36.48
N ARG A 546 58.47 -16.24 -35.89
CA ARG A 546 58.02 -15.85 -34.56
C ARG A 546 59.18 -15.94 -33.54
N ALA A 547 59.59 -14.81 -32.98
CA ALA A 547 60.30 -14.82 -31.71
C ALA A 547 59.36 -15.40 -30.66
N VAL A 548 59.79 -16.49 -30.04
CA VAL A 548 59.18 -17.06 -28.84
C VAL A 548 59.21 -15.96 -27.78
N SER A 549 58.05 -15.34 -27.53
CA SER A 549 57.84 -14.52 -26.35
C SER A 549 56.94 -15.32 -25.42
N ALA A 550 57.48 -15.60 -24.24
CA ALA A 550 56.85 -16.31 -23.16
C ALA A 550 55.66 -15.50 -22.64
N ASP A 551 54.45 -15.90 -23.03
CA ASP A 551 53.29 -16.00 -22.15
C ASP A 551 52.16 -16.65 -22.94
N ALA A 552 52.11 -17.98 -22.84
CA ALA A 552 50.92 -18.74 -23.15
C ALA A 552 50.20 -19.00 -21.83
N PRO A 553 49.08 -18.32 -21.52
CA PRO A 553 48.07 -18.97 -20.72
C PRO A 553 47.57 -20.15 -21.57
N GLN A 554 47.67 -21.33 -20.99
CA GLN A 554 47.17 -22.60 -21.51
C GLN A 554 45.84 -22.42 -22.27
N PRO A 555 45.61 -23.11 -23.40
CA PRO A 555 44.27 -23.27 -23.89
C PRO A 555 43.52 -24.02 -22.79
N PHE A 556 42.59 -23.34 -22.12
CA PHE A 556 41.61 -24.02 -21.30
C PHE A 556 40.96 -25.05 -22.21
N LEU A 557 41.29 -26.30 -21.92
CA LEU A 557 40.57 -27.47 -22.38
C LEU A 557 39.10 -27.11 -22.37
N SER A 558 38.47 -27.19 -23.53
CA SER A 558 37.03 -27.24 -23.68
C SER A 558 36.56 -28.34 -22.74
N ARG A 559 36.16 -27.96 -21.53
CA ARG A 559 35.45 -28.83 -20.61
C ARG A 559 34.13 -29.05 -21.31
N ALA A 560 34.05 -30.17 -22.03
CA ALA A 560 32.79 -30.75 -22.45
C ALA A 560 31.94 -30.82 -21.18
N VAL A 561 31.00 -29.88 -21.06
CA VAL A 561 29.91 -29.98 -20.10
C VAL A 561 29.15 -31.20 -20.57
N ARG A 562 29.36 -32.30 -19.85
CA ARG A 562 28.53 -33.50 -19.95
C ARG A 562 27.09 -33.00 -19.90
N ARG A 563 26.35 -33.24 -20.99
CA ARG A 563 24.89 -33.30 -20.96
C ARG A 563 24.53 -34.34 -19.90
N ASN A 564 24.27 -33.89 -18.69
CA ASN A 564 23.42 -34.64 -17.79
C ASN A 564 22.02 -34.43 -18.32
N SER A 565 21.62 -35.30 -19.25
CA SER A 565 20.23 -35.66 -19.43
C SER A 565 19.74 -36.23 -18.11
N HIS A 566 19.08 -35.41 -17.30
CA HIS A 566 18.06 -35.92 -16.41
C HIS A 566 16.76 -35.89 -17.21
N GLU A 567 16.41 -37.06 -17.71
CA GLU A 567 15.01 -37.48 -17.78
C GLU A 567 14.46 -37.35 -16.36
N MET A 568 13.49 -36.45 -16.19
CA MET A 568 12.22 -36.66 -15.49
C MET A 568 11.26 -35.58 -15.98
#